data_AF-A0A9Q9B7C1-F1
#
_entry.id   AF-A0A9Q9B7C1-F1
#
_cell.length_a   1.000
_cell.length_b   1.000
_cell.length_c   1.000
_cell.angle_alpha   90.00
_cell.angle_beta   90.00
_cell.angle_gamma   90.00
#
_symmetry.space_group_name_H-M   'P 1'
#
loop_
_entity.id
_entity.type
_entity.pdbx_description
1 polymer ?
#
loop_
_entity_poly.entity_id
_entity_poly.type
_entity_poly.pdbx_seq_one_letter_code
_entity_poly.pdbx_strand_id
1 'polypeptide(L)'
;MRPHFAILAALSLAIAGYFLYTSVSRIREQHRLNESAIATLTQEKYELASALQQSQHDAEDKVQEATMRAEQERKSFAYSFYATNDIYACGVLVNIQRLQELKAQYQVHVLVSPGVSQTYVTKLVGLGATIHVEDPPPLPGGSVGYYNDCLLKLLSFKLHQLNPGLKRVLAFDSDQLIMQNLDHLFTGVPAGSLAAPRAYWLAKDFLASTFMMIDLSDRLWTRVNQAFSNASINDFDMDIINKLLGNEVTMLPGLYCTLNSHWEDWNIPSWLDNESTHSLNWTTIERVNQLARDGATFNQKVSQQLGSLASPDPSATASSSSPRLAQTYGDTADQIALAPRFPEQHPLSRILYDLQTAAAVIHFSAIGKPWTVTPEVLRIQKPDAHPLLGVQFEIWRTIAMDICPDFEEVEAFS
;
A
#
# COMPACT_ATOMS: atom_id res chain seq x y z
N MET A 1 40.68 -111.99 21.68
CA MET A 1 39.55 -111.16 21.17
C MET A 1 39.28 -109.85 21.94
N ARG A 2 40.05 -109.44 22.96
CA ARG A 2 39.72 -108.24 23.78
C ARG A 2 40.52 -106.92 23.60
N PRO A 3 41.67 -106.82 22.89
CA PRO A 3 42.40 -105.54 22.82
C PRO A 3 41.85 -104.54 21.78
N HIS A 4 41.15 -105.00 20.73
CA HIS A 4 40.69 -104.11 19.65
C HIS A 4 39.43 -103.28 20.01
N PHE A 5 38.57 -103.75 20.91
CA PHE A 5 37.34 -103.04 21.33
C PHE A 5 37.64 -101.81 22.22
N ALA A 6 38.64 -101.91 23.10
CA ALA A 6 39.07 -100.80 23.95
C ALA A 6 39.69 -99.66 23.11
N ILE A 7 40.45 -100.02 22.07
CA ILE A 7 41.06 -99.07 21.13
C ILE A 7 39.98 -98.35 20.30
N LEU A 8 38.97 -99.08 19.79
CA LEU A 8 37.84 -98.49 19.06
C LEU A 8 36.96 -97.57 19.92
N ALA A 9 36.71 -97.93 21.18
CA ALA A 9 35.96 -97.09 22.12
C ALA A 9 36.75 -95.81 22.48
N ALA A 10 38.06 -95.91 22.70
CA ALA A 10 38.94 -94.77 22.97
C ALA A 10 39.03 -93.82 21.76
N LEU A 11 39.14 -94.36 20.54
CA LEU A 11 39.08 -93.58 19.30
C LEU A 11 37.74 -92.88 19.11
N SER A 12 36.63 -93.56 19.41
CA SER A 12 35.28 -92.98 19.30
C SER A 12 35.06 -91.85 20.30
N LEU A 13 35.56 -91.98 21.54
CA LEU A 13 35.56 -90.93 22.56
C LEU A 13 36.46 -89.75 22.18
N ALA A 14 37.63 -90.02 21.59
CA ALA A 14 38.53 -88.96 21.10
C ALA A 14 37.91 -88.18 19.93
N ILE A 15 37.25 -88.87 19.00
CA ILE A 15 36.52 -88.25 17.89
C ILE A 15 35.34 -87.41 18.40
N ALA A 16 34.53 -87.97 19.31
CA ALA A 16 33.41 -87.24 19.93
C ALA A 16 33.89 -86.01 20.71
N GLY A 17 34.99 -86.13 21.47
CA GLY A 17 35.63 -85.02 22.18
C GLY A 17 36.16 -83.94 21.24
N TYR A 18 36.73 -84.32 20.09
CA TYR A 18 37.17 -83.39 19.05
C TYR A 18 36.00 -82.65 18.37
N PHE A 19 34.89 -83.35 18.06
CA PHE A 19 33.67 -82.72 17.54
C PHE A 19 33.03 -81.77 18.56
N LEU A 20 32.99 -82.14 19.85
CA LEU A 20 32.50 -81.26 20.91
C LEU A 20 33.39 -80.02 21.05
N TYR A 21 34.71 -80.20 21.05
CA TYR A 21 35.68 -79.13 21.16
C TYR A 21 35.57 -78.13 20.00
N THR A 22 35.50 -78.63 18.76
CA THR A 22 35.35 -77.78 17.55
C THR A 22 34.00 -77.09 17.49
N SER A 23 32.92 -77.74 17.96
CA SER A 23 31.59 -77.12 18.05
C SER A 23 31.56 -75.99 19.08
N VAL A 24 32.12 -76.22 20.28
CA VAL A 24 32.25 -75.21 21.33
C VAL A 24 33.17 -74.06 20.88
N SER A 25 34.27 -74.35 20.19
CA SER A 25 35.18 -73.30 19.68
C SER A 25 34.49 -72.43 18.62
N ARG A 26 33.68 -73.02 17.72
CA ARG A 26 32.88 -72.25 16.74
C ARG A 26 31.85 -71.37 17.42
N ILE A 27 31.11 -71.89 18.40
CA ILE A 27 30.10 -71.11 19.14
C ILE A 27 30.75 -69.94 19.87
N ARG A 28 31.91 -70.14 20.51
CA ARG A 28 32.66 -69.06 21.16
C ARG A 28 33.11 -68.00 20.17
N GLU A 29 33.63 -68.41 19.02
CA GLU A 29 34.07 -67.45 17.99
C GLU A 29 32.88 -66.67 17.43
N GLN A 30 31.74 -67.32 17.20
CA GLN A 30 30.52 -66.66 16.75
C GLN A 30 29.95 -65.70 17.80
N HIS A 31 30.04 -66.04 19.09
CA HIS A 31 29.69 -65.13 20.19
C HIS A 31 30.60 -63.89 20.21
N ARG A 32 31.91 -64.09 20.06
CA ARG A 32 32.91 -63.02 20.01
C ARG A 32 32.66 -62.07 18.83
N LEU A 33 32.35 -62.63 17.65
CA LEU A 33 31.99 -61.85 16.47
C LEU A 33 30.69 -61.06 16.67
N ASN A 34 29.66 -61.67 17.28
CA ASN A 34 28.41 -60.98 17.59
C ASN A 34 28.60 -59.85 18.60
N GLU A 35 29.37 -60.07 19.68
CA GLU A 35 29.69 -59.02 20.65
C GLU A 35 30.46 -57.86 20.00
N SER A 36 31.42 -58.17 19.12
CA SER A 36 32.13 -57.16 18.34
C SER A 36 31.18 -56.37 17.44
N ALA A 37 30.26 -57.04 16.74
CA ALA A 37 29.29 -56.38 15.86
C ALA A 37 28.32 -55.48 16.64
N ILE A 38 27.86 -55.93 17.81
CA ILE A 38 27.00 -55.14 18.70
C ILE A 38 27.75 -53.90 19.21
N ALA A 39 29.02 -54.05 19.60
CA ALA A 39 29.84 -52.92 20.04
C ALA A 39 30.03 -51.88 18.91
N THR A 40 30.31 -52.32 17.68
CA THR A 40 30.43 -51.44 16.52
C THR A 40 29.12 -50.72 16.19
N LEU A 41 28.00 -51.45 16.11
CA LEU A 41 26.68 -50.84 15.85
C LEU A 41 26.28 -49.85 16.95
N THR A 42 26.66 -50.13 18.20
CA THR A 42 26.41 -49.22 19.32
C THR A 42 27.23 -47.95 19.18
N GLN A 43 28.51 -48.05 18.80
CA GLN A 43 29.36 -46.90 18.53
C GLN A 43 28.82 -46.07 17.36
N GLU A 44 28.50 -46.70 16.22
CA GLU A 44 27.92 -46.01 15.06
C GLU A 44 26.60 -45.31 15.41
N LYS A 45 25.75 -45.95 16.23
CA LYS A 45 24.50 -45.34 16.72
C LYS A 45 24.77 -44.09 17.55
N TYR A 46 25.77 -44.12 18.44
CA TYR A 46 26.13 -42.94 19.24
C TYR A 46 26.72 -41.82 18.39
N GLU A 47 27.58 -42.15 17.43
CA GLU A 47 28.14 -41.19 16.48
C GLU A 47 27.03 -40.54 15.63
N LEU A 48 26.10 -41.35 15.12
CA LEU A 48 24.94 -40.87 14.36
C LEU A 48 24.01 -39.98 15.21
N ALA A 49 23.74 -40.37 16.46
CA ALA A 49 22.93 -39.57 17.37
C ALA A 49 23.57 -38.20 17.68
N SER A 50 24.89 -38.19 17.90
CA SER A 50 25.65 -36.96 18.11
C SER A 50 25.64 -36.07 16.87
N ALA A 51 25.87 -36.65 15.68
CA ALA A 51 25.82 -35.93 14.42
C ALA A 51 24.43 -35.34 14.13
N LEU A 52 23.36 -36.10 14.44
CA LEU A 52 21.98 -35.62 14.30
C LEU A 52 21.70 -34.45 15.24
N GLN A 53 22.12 -34.54 16.51
CA GLN A 53 21.94 -33.47 17.49
C GLN A 53 22.69 -32.20 17.08
N GLN A 54 23.93 -32.33 16.59
CA GLN A 54 24.68 -31.19 16.05
C GLN A 54 23.97 -30.58 14.85
N SER A 55 23.49 -31.41 13.91
CA SER A 55 22.76 -30.93 12.74
C SER A 55 21.45 -30.22 13.10
N GLN A 56 20.77 -30.62 14.18
CA GLN A 56 19.58 -29.95 14.68
C GLN A 56 19.92 -28.58 15.25
N HIS A 57 20.97 -28.50 16.08
CA HIS A 57 21.42 -27.24 16.65
C HIS A 57 21.88 -26.24 15.57
N ASP A 58 22.66 -26.70 14.59
CA ASP A 58 23.09 -25.88 13.46
C ASP A 58 21.90 -25.38 12.60
N ALA A 59 20.83 -26.17 12.51
CA ALA A 59 19.61 -25.78 11.80
C ALA A 59 18.82 -24.73 12.58
N GLU A 60 18.69 -24.90 13.90
CA GLU A 60 18.03 -23.94 14.80
C GLU A 60 18.75 -22.59 14.76
N ASP A 61 20.08 -22.58 14.82
CA ASP A 61 20.88 -21.35 14.74
C ASP A 61 20.68 -20.61 13.41
N LYS A 62 20.65 -21.34 12.29
CA LYS A 62 20.38 -20.75 10.96
C LYS A 62 18.98 -20.17 10.86
N VAL A 63 17.98 -20.84 11.42
CA VAL A 63 16.59 -20.34 11.44
C VAL A 63 16.51 -19.09 12.29
N GLN A 64 17.18 -19.05 13.44
CA GLN A 64 17.21 -17.89 14.31
C GLN A 64 17.90 -16.70 13.64
N GLU A 65 19.03 -16.92 12.98
CA GLU A 65 19.73 -15.87 12.24
C GLU A 65 18.88 -15.34 11.07
N ALA A 66 18.24 -16.21 10.29
CA ALA A 66 17.35 -15.81 9.22
C ALA A 66 16.14 -15.00 9.73
N THR A 67 15.58 -15.41 10.87
CA THR A 67 14.45 -14.71 11.52
C THR A 67 14.85 -13.32 11.98
N MET A 68 16.00 -13.19 12.64
CA MET A 68 16.53 -11.88 13.06
C MET A 68 16.82 -10.97 11.87
N ARG A 69 17.39 -11.51 10.78
CA ARG A 69 17.63 -10.74 9.54
C ARG A 69 16.33 -10.26 8.92
N ALA A 70 15.33 -11.13 8.81
CA ALA A 70 14.01 -10.77 8.27
C ALA A 70 13.29 -9.73 9.15
N GLU A 71 13.39 -9.83 10.47
CA GLU A 71 12.86 -8.82 11.37
C GLU A 71 13.58 -7.47 11.25
N GLN A 72 14.90 -7.49 11.13
CA GLN A 72 15.69 -6.27 10.94
C GLN A 72 15.38 -5.60 9.60
N GLU A 73 15.22 -6.38 8.53
CA GLU A 73 14.78 -5.89 7.23
C GLU A 73 13.36 -5.31 7.32
N ARG A 74 12.44 -6.01 7.99
CA ARG A 74 11.08 -5.51 8.21
C ARG A 74 11.06 -4.17 8.95
N LYS A 75 11.89 -4.01 9.98
CA LYS A 75 12.02 -2.75 10.73
C LYS A 75 12.68 -1.63 9.92
N SER A 76 13.36 -1.95 8.82
CA SER A 76 13.96 -0.95 7.94
C SER A 76 12.99 -0.37 6.91
N PHE A 77 11.77 -0.90 6.83
CA PHE A 77 10.73 -0.48 5.88
C PHE A 77 9.48 0.01 6.60
N ALA A 78 8.82 1.03 6.06
CA ALA A 78 7.62 1.60 6.68
C ALA A 78 6.66 2.26 5.68
N TYR A 79 5.38 2.30 6.05
CA TYR A 79 4.42 3.24 5.47
C TYR A 79 4.62 4.63 6.10
N SER A 80 4.44 5.69 5.31
CA SER A 80 4.60 7.08 5.71
C SER A 80 3.37 7.89 5.31
N PHE A 81 2.83 8.65 6.24
CA PHE A 81 1.77 9.61 5.99
C PHE A 81 2.15 10.99 6.52
N TYR A 82 1.38 12.00 6.15
CA TYR A 82 1.48 13.33 6.75
C TYR A 82 0.09 13.88 7.10
N ALA A 83 0.04 14.75 8.10
CA ALA A 83 -1.16 15.48 8.48
C ALA A 83 -0.80 16.90 8.90
N THR A 84 -1.48 17.89 8.32
CA THR A 84 -1.25 19.31 8.58
C THR A 84 -2.30 19.92 9.52
N ASN A 85 -3.40 19.21 9.73
CA ASN A 85 -4.47 19.51 10.66
C ASN A 85 -5.33 18.24 10.87
N ASP A 86 -6.35 18.34 11.71
CA ASP A 86 -7.21 17.21 12.11
C ASP A 86 -7.97 16.56 10.94
N ILE A 87 -8.33 17.32 9.91
CA ILE A 87 -9.03 16.77 8.74
C ILE A 87 -8.09 15.82 7.96
N TYR A 88 -6.84 16.24 7.76
CA TYR A 88 -5.82 15.39 7.14
C TYR A 88 -5.46 14.22 8.05
N ALA A 89 -5.38 14.44 9.37
CA ALA A 89 -5.12 13.37 10.34
C ALA A 89 -6.23 12.31 10.33
N CYS A 90 -7.49 12.69 10.11
CA CYS A 90 -8.57 11.74 9.89
C CYS A 90 -8.34 10.89 8.64
N GLY A 91 -7.95 11.50 7.51
CA GLY A 91 -7.57 10.74 6.31
C GLY A 91 -6.42 9.74 6.54
N VAL A 92 -5.46 10.11 7.39
CA VAL A 92 -4.40 9.19 7.83
C VAL A 92 -4.96 8.04 8.67
N LEU A 93 -5.82 8.33 9.66
CA LEU A 93 -6.45 7.28 10.49
C LEU A 93 -7.25 6.28 9.65
N VAL A 94 -8.02 6.76 8.66
CA VAL A 94 -8.76 5.89 7.74
C VAL A 94 -7.80 4.93 7.04
N ASN A 95 -6.69 5.42 6.50
CA ASN A 95 -5.75 4.55 5.78
C ASN A 95 -4.94 3.64 6.70
N ILE A 96 -4.66 4.02 7.95
CA ILE A 96 -4.09 3.10 8.95
C ILE A 96 -5.05 1.93 9.22
N GLN A 97 -6.34 2.21 9.40
CA GLN A 97 -7.36 1.18 9.56
C GLN A 97 -7.42 0.26 8.32
N ARG A 98 -7.37 0.83 7.11
CA ARG A 98 -7.29 0.05 5.86
C ARG A 98 -6.07 -0.86 5.83
N LEU A 99 -4.89 -0.36 6.19
CA LEU A 99 -3.66 -1.16 6.22
C LEU A 99 -3.76 -2.32 7.21
N GLN A 100 -4.39 -2.11 8.38
CA GLN A 100 -4.64 -3.17 9.36
C GLN A 100 -5.60 -4.25 8.82
N GLU A 101 -6.72 -3.83 8.20
CA GLU A 101 -7.69 -4.75 7.56
C GLU A 101 -7.06 -5.56 6.42
N LEU A 102 -6.16 -4.92 5.67
CA LEU A 102 -5.39 -5.52 4.57
C LEU A 102 -4.16 -6.30 5.07
N LYS A 103 -3.97 -6.40 6.39
CA LYS A 103 -2.90 -7.15 7.06
C LYS A 103 -1.49 -6.74 6.62
N ALA A 104 -1.28 -5.44 6.42
CA ALA A 104 0.04 -4.88 6.17
C ALA A 104 0.97 -5.15 7.36
N GLN A 105 2.22 -5.53 7.09
CA GLN A 105 3.17 -5.99 8.10
C GLN A 105 4.19 -4.94 8.54
N TYR A 106 4.30 -3.83 7.80
CA TYR A 106 5.27 -2.78 8.07
C TYR A 106 4.69 -1.69 8.97
N GLN A 107 5.57 -1.04 9.73
CA GLN A 107 5.20 0.02 10.65
C GLN A 107 4.70 1.26 9.91
N VAL A 108 3.91 2.09 10.60
CA VAL A 108 3.43 3.37 10.09
C VAL A 108 4.14 4.52 10.77
N HIS A 109 4.69 5.44 9.99
CA HIS A 109 5.26 6.71 10.44
C HIS A 109 4.37 7.85 9.96
N VAL A 110 4.12 8.83 10.81
CA VAL A 110 3.28 9.98 10.46
C VAL A 110 4.01 11.27 10.78
N LEU A 111 4.19 12.11 9.77
CA LEU A 111 4.68 13.47 9.89
C LEU A 111 3.50 14.38 10.23
N VAL A 112 3.48 14.99 11.41
CA VAL A 112 2.39 15.88 11.83
C VAL A 112 2.89 17.30 11.99
N SER A 113 2.12 18.28 11.52
CA SER A 113 2.37 19.67 11.87
C SER A 113 1.85 19.96 13.29
N PRO A 114 2.28 21.09 13.91
CA PRO A 114 1.66 21.58 15.14
C PRO A 114 0.16 21.89 15.04
N GLY A 115 -0.41 21.92 13.83
CA GLY A 115 -1.84 22.13 13.59
C GLY A 115 -2.71 20.91 13.85
N VAL A 116 -2.13 19.73 14.11
CA VAL A 116 -2.86 18.52 14.49
C VAL A 116 -3.07 18.50 16.00
N SER A 117 -4.31 18.34 16.44
CA SER A 117 -4.69 18.32 17.85
C SER A 117 -4.13 17.09 18.57
N GLN A 118 -3.94 17.24 19.88
CA GLN A 118 -3.45 16.16 20.72
C GLN A 118 -4.38 14.93 20.70
N THR A 119 -5.69 15.15 20.53
CA THR A 119 -6.68 14.06 20.43
C THR A 119 -6.38 13.15 19.23
N TYR A 120 -6.13 13.74 18.05
CA TYR A 120 -5.76 12.99 16.85
C TYR A 120 -4.39 12.34 16.99
N VAL A 121 -3.39 13.05 17.54
CA VAL A 121 -2.06 12.46 17.81
C VAL A 121 -2.15 11.24 18.71
N THR A 122 -2.92 11.34 19.81
CA THR A 122 -3.12 10.22 20.74
C THR A 122 -3.83 9.04 20.06
N LYS A 123 -4.80 9.30 19.18
CA LYS A 123 -5.48 8.24 18.42
C LYS A 123 -4.53 7.54 17.44
N LEU A 124 -3.71 8.30 16.70
CA LEU A 124 -2.70 7.75 15.79
C LEU A 124 -1.69 6.85 16.52
N VAL A 125 -1.17 7.31 17.66
CA VAL A 125 -0.27 6.52 18.52
C VAL A 125 -0.98 5.26 19.04
N GLY A 126 -2.26 5.38 19.42
CA GLY A 126 -3.07 4.25 19.87
C GLY A 126 -3.25 3.14 18.82
N LEU A 127 -3.10 3.45 17.53
CA LEU A 127 -3.09 2.48 16.44
C LEU A 127 -1.69 1.97 16.07
N GLY A 128 -0.67 2.32 16.86
CA GLY A 128 0.71 1.89 16.67
C GLY A 128 1.52 2.75 15.69
N ALA A 129 1.04 3.94 15.33
CA ALA A 129 1.81 4.85 14.49
C ALA A 129 2.93 5.55 15.28
N THR A 130 4.11 5.68 14.64
CA THR A 130 5.20 6.51 15.16
C THR A 130 5.04 7.94 14.64
N ILE A 131 4.92 8.90 15.56
CA ILE A 131 4.68 10.31 15.24
C ILE A 131 5.97 11.11 15.20
N HIS A 132 6.10 11.96 14.20
CA HIS A 132 7.19 12.91 14.01
C HIS A 132 6.58 14.30 13.84
N VAL A 133 6.72 15.16 14.86
CA VAL A 133 6.22 16.54 14.78
C VAL A 133 7.22 17.39 14.00
N GLU A 134 6.76 18.03 12.94
CA GLU A 134 7.61 18.79 12.01
C GLU A 134 6.91 20.05 11.52
N ASP A 135 7.67 21.12 11.30
CA ASP A 135 7.16 22.31 10.64
C ASP A 135 7.12 22.12 9.12
N PRO A 136 5.99 22.41 8.44
CA PRO A 136 5.93 22.37 6.99
C PRO A 136 6.97 23.32 6.36
N PRO A 137 7.74 22.87 5.36
CA PRO A 137 8.59 23.77 4.59
C PRO A 137 7.77 24.91 3.98
N PRO A 138 8.25 26.17 4.01
CA PRO A 138 7.51 27.29 3.46
C PRO A 138 7.38 27.17 1.95
N LEU A 139 6.21 27.50 1.41
CA LEU A 139 6.03 27.67 -0.03
C LEU A 139 6.79 28.91 -0.53
N PRO A 140 7.52 28.83 -1.66
CA PRO A 140 8.29 29.96 -2.22
C PRO A 140 7.42 31.18 -2.56
N GLY A 141 6.14 30.95 -2.87
CA GLY A 141 5.15 31.98 -3.17
C GLY A 141 4.46 32.62 -1.97
N GLY A 142 4.76 32.15 -0.76
CA GLY A 142 3.90 32.32 0.39
C GLY A 142 2.73 31.33 0.40
N SER A 143 1.94 31.37 1.47
CA SER A 143 0.76 30.51 1.64
C SER A 143 -0.32 30.81 0.59
N VAL A 144 -0.66 29.82 -0.24
CA VAL A 144 -1.81 29.87 -1.15
C VAL A 144 -2.86 28.85 -0.71
N GLY A 145 -3.81 29.30 0.13
CA GLY A 145 -5.04 28.58 0.45
C GLY A 145 -4.83 27.10 0.84
N TYR A 146 -5.45 26.20 0.08
CA TYR A 146 -5.45 24.76 0.34
C TYR A 146 -4.04 24.12 0.38
N TYR A 147 -3.05 24.71 -0.30
CA TYR A 147 -1.73 24.12 -0.46
C TYR A 147 -0.69 24.56 0.58
N ASN A 148 -1.06 25.41 1.55
CA ASN A 148 -0.13 26.06 2.47
C ASN A 148 0.94 25.14 3.07
N ASP A 149 0.53 23.93 3.45
CA ASP A 149 1.38 22.98 4.17
C ASP A 149 1.63 21.69 3.37
N CYS A 150 1.34 21.68 2.06
CA CYS A 150 1.47 20.48 1.22
C CYS A 150 2.90 19.93 1.15
N LEU A 151 3.90 20.79 1.36
CA LEU A 151 5.31 20.40 1.36
C LEU A 151 5.71 19.54 2.57
N LEU A 152 4.89 19.48 3.63
CA LEU A 152 5.14 18.61 4.78
C LEU A 152 5.36 17.15 4.35
N LYS A 153 4.63 16.68 3.33
CA LYS A 153 4.80 15.35 2.73
C LYS A 153 6.24 15.07 2.32
N LEU A 154 6.93 16.07 1.78
CA LEU A 154 8.30 15.93 1.26
C LEU A 154 9.33 15.76 2.38
N LEU A 155 8.97 15.96 3.65
CA LEU A 155 9.80 15.53 4.78
C LEU A 155 9.85 14.00 4.92
N SER A 156 9.05 13.23 4.18
CA SER A 156 9.19 11.77 4.10
C SER A 156 10.59 11.35 3.63
N PHE A 157 11.25 12.17 2.81
CA PHE A 157 12.65 11.94 2.38
C PHE A 157 13.67 12.09 3.53
N LYS A 158 13.28 12.67 4.66
CA LYS A 158 14.09 12.88 5.87
C LYS A 158 13.90 11.77 6.92
N LEU A 159 12.97 10.84 6.73
CA LEU A 159 12.55 9.91 7.78
C LEU A 159 13.68 9.04 8.36
N HIS A 160 14.74 8.75 7.61
CA HIS A 160 15.90 8.01 8.14
C HIS A 160 16.71 8.81 9.16
N GLN A 161 16.63 10.15 9.13
CA GLN A 161 17.24 11.00 10.15
C GLN A 161 16.39 11.06 11.43
N LEU A 162 15.06 10.92 11.29
CA LEU A 162 14.11 10.93 12.42
C LEU A 162 13.99 9.56 13.09
N ASN A 163 14.06 8.49 12.31
CA ASN A 163 14.10 7.12 12.78
C ASN A 163 15.29 6.37 12.15
N PRO A 164 16.45 6.38 12.83
CA PRO A 164 17.64 5.71 12.35
C PRO A 164 17.41 4.21 12.15
N GLY A 165 17.68 3.73 10.95
CA GLY A 165 17.47 2.33 10.56
C GLY A 165 16.43 2.16 9.44
N LEU A 166 15.54 3.15 9.24
CA LEU A 166 14.70 3.20 8.05
C LEU A 166 15.57 3.37 6.80
N LYS A 167 15.30 2.53 5.81
CA LYS A 167 15.95 2.50 4.50
C LYS A 167 14.99 2.83 3.38
N ARG A 168 13.71 2.48 3.52
CA ARG A 168 12.71 2.65 2.47
C ARG A 168 11.34 2.92 3.05
N VAL A 169 10.61 3.84 2.45
CA VAL A 169 9.24 4.17 2.87
C VAL A 169 8.28 4.26 1.69
N LEU A 170 7.02 3.91 1.92
CA LEU A 170 5.89 4.23 1.03
C LEU A 170 5.17 5.46 1.60
N ALA A 171 5.29 6.61 0.94
CA ALA A 171 4.64 7.86 1.34
C ALA A 171 3.34 8.11 0.56
N PHE A 172 2.28 8.56 1.25
CA PHE A 172 0.93 8.75 0.70
C PHE A 172 0.38 10.15 0.94
N ASP A 173 -0.54 10.58 0.08
CA ASP A 173 -1.49 11.64 0.42
C ASP A 173 -2.60 11.14 1.35
N SER A 174 -3.11 12.05 2.20
CA SER A 174 -4.16 11.74 3.17
C SER A 174 -5.56 11.59 2.56
N ASP A 175 -5.78 12.08 1.33
CA ASP A 175 -7.03 12.00 0.57
C ASP A 175 -7.04 10.82 -0.40
N GLN A 176 -6.55 9.68 0.08
CA GLN A 176 -6.55 8.41 -0.63
C GLN A 176 -7.35 7.35 0.11
N LEU A 177 -7.67 6.26 -0.59
CA LEU A 177 -8.23 5.04 -0.02
C LEU A 177 -7.39 3.86 -0.50
N ILE A 178 -6.68 3.21 0.43
CA ILE A 178 -5.91 2.01 0.15
C ILE A 178 -6.85 0.80 0.01
N MET A 179 -6.78 0.16 -1.16
CA MET A 179 -7.68 -0.92 -1.58
C MET A 179 -7.04 -2.31 -1.47
N GLN A 180 -5.71 -2.39 -1.52
CA GLN A 180 -4.95 -3.64 -1.50
C GLN A 180 -3.75 -3.56 -0.57
N ASN A 181 -3.25 -4.72 -0.10
CA ASN A 181 -1.99 -4.79 0.60
C ASN A 181 -0.84 -4.40 -0.35
N LEU A 182 0.09 -3.55 0.12
CA LEU A 182 1.17 -2.97 -0.68
C LEU A 182 2.57 -3.46 -0.27
N ASP A 183 2.63 -4.44 0.64
CA ASP A 183 3.88 -4.95 1.22
C ASP A 183 4.84 -5.50 0.15
N HIS A 184 4.30 -6.09 -0.92
CA HIS A 184 5.07 -6.62 -2.04
C HIS A 184 5.93 -5.57 -2.73
N LEU A 185 5.60 -4.29 -2.63
CA LEU A 185 6.41 -3.23 -3.23
C LEU A 185 7.77 -3.08 -2.56
N PHE A 186 7.86 -3.28 -1.24
CA PHE A 186 9.10 -3.03 -0.50
C PHE A 186 10.26 -3.90 -0.98
N THR A 187 9.96 -5.11 -1.46
CA THR A 187 10.96 -6.06 -1.98
C THR A 187 10.86 -6.27 -3.49
N GLY A 188 9.68 -6.01 -4.09
CA GLY A 188 9.44 -6.19 -5.53
C GLY A 188 9.92 -5.03 -6.41
N VAL A 189 10.11 -3.83 -5.85
CA VAL A 189 10.63 -2.67 -6.59
C VAL A 189 12.15 -2.57 -6.39
N PRO A 190 12.95 -2.50 -7.47
CA PRO A 190 14.40 -2.34 -7.38
C PRO A 190 14.81 -1.08 -6.60
N ALA A 191 15.96 -1.13 -5.94
CA ALA A 191 16.52 0.05 -5.26
C ALA A 191 16.95 1.14 -6.26
N GLY A 192 16.60 2.38 -5.92
CA GLY A 192 16.85 3.60 -6.69
C GLY A 192 16.80 4.84 -5.80
N SER A 193 16.37 5.98 -6.36
CA SER A 193 16.08 7.19 -5.58
C SER A 193 14.60 7.27 -5.21
N LEU A 194 13.73 6.96 -6.18
CA LEU A 194 12.29 7.14 -6.09
C LEU A 194 11.60 6.17 -7.04
N ALA A 195 10.50 5.56 -6.61
CA ALA A 195 9.50 4.99 -7.48
C ALA A 195 8.13 5.61 -7.18
N ALA A 196 7.39 6.03 -8.20
CA ALA A 196 6.11 6.73 -8.04
C ALA A 196 5.21 6.44 -9.25
N PRO A 197 3.88 6.43 -9.10
CA PRO A 197 3.00 6.17 -10.21
C PRO A 197 3.01 7.32 -11.20
N ARG A 198 2.70 6.99 -12.45
CA ARG A 198 2.48 7.98 -13.50
C ARG A 198 1.26 8.84 -13.18
N ALA A 199 1.39 10.15 -13.27
CA ALA A 199 0.28 11.08 -13.34
C ALA A 199 -0.35 11.04 -14.75
N TYR A 200 -1.01 9.92 -15.08
CA TYR A 200 -1.45 9.60 -16.45
C TYR A 200 -2.48 10.57 -17.03
N TRP A 201 -3.08 11.44 -16.20
CA TRP A 201 -3.97 12.52 -16.64
C TRP A 201 -3.22 13.78 -17.12
N LEU A 202 -1.93 13.92 -16.76
CA LEU A 202 -1.10 15.05 -17.20
C LEU A 202 -0.23 14.65 -18.39
N ALA A 203 0.60 13.62 -18.24
CA ALA A 203 1.50 13.17 -19.28
C ALA A 203 1.99 11.73 -19.06
N LYS A 204 2.56 11.13 -20.12
CA LYS A 204 3.63 10.13 -19.96
C LYS A 204 4.78 10.81 -19.20
N ASP A 205 5.83 10.18 -18.72
CA ASP A 205 7.00 10.86 -18.12
C ASP A 205 6.78 11.91 -16.99
N PHE A 206 5.57 12.05 -16.42
CA PHE A 206 5.27 12.88 -15.24
C PHE A 206 4.80 11.98 -14.09
N LEU A 207 5.43 12.09 -12.92
CA LEU A 207 5.09 11.31 -11.73
C LEU A 207 4.02 12.02 -10.90
N ALA A 208 3.21 11.24 -10.19
CA ALA A 208 2.34 11.71 -9.13
C ALA A 208 3.02 11.49 -7.78
N SER A 209 3.30 12.56 -7.02
CA SER A 209 3.87 12.48 -5.66
C SER A 209 2.82 12.12 -4.61
N THR A 210 1.58 11.85 -5.02
CA THR A 210 0.49 11.38 -4.15
C THR A 210 0.79 9.99 -3.59
N PHE A 211 1.70 9.25 -4.21
CA PHE A 211 2.25 7.98 -3.78
C PHE A 211 3.74 7.93 -4.13
N MET A 212 4.61 7.64 -3.17
CA MET A 212 6.06 7.57 -3.42
C MET A 212 6.71 6.45 -2.63
N MET A 213 7.37 5.52 -3.31
CA MET A 213 8.39 4.68 -2.70
C MET A 213 9.72 5.42 -2.69
N ILE A 214 10.24 5.72 -1.51
CA ILE A 214 11.45 6.51 -1.32
C ILE A 214 12.53 5.62 -0.73
N ASP A 215 13.67 5.54 -1.41
CA ASP A 215 14.90 4.96 -0.86
C ASP A 215 15.69 6.05 -0.13
N LEU A 216 15.67 5.96 1.19
CA LEU A 216 16.11 7.03 2.08
C LEU A 216 17.64 7.12 2.13
N SER A 217 18.15 8.34 2.02
CA SER A 217 19.58 8.64 2.20
C SER A 217 19.81 10.13 2.45
N ASP A 218 20.92 10.45 3.13
CA ASP A 218 21.31 11.85 3.35
C ASP A 218 21.56 12.60 2.05
N ARG A 219 22.12 11.92 1.03
CA ARG A 219 22.31 12.50 -0.30
C ARG A 219 20.98 12.92 -0.91
N LEU A 220 19.97 12.05 -0.86
CA LEU A 220 18.66 12.32 -1.45
C LEU A 220 17.94 13.43 -0.67
N TRP A 221 17.94 13.36 0.66
CA TRP A 221 17.36 14.41 1.51
C TRP A 221 17.99 15.78 1.26
N THR A 222 19.33 15.85 1.16
CA THR A 222 20.04 17.10 0.88
C THR A 222 19.56 17.74 -0.43
N ARG A 223 19.35 16.94 -1.48
CA ARG A 223 18.83 17.40 -2.78
C ARG A 223 17.40 17.94 -2.66
N VAL A 224 16.52 17.22 -1.96
CA VAL A 224 15.12 17.63 -1.76
C VAL A 224 15.05 18.91 -0.93
N ASN A 225 15.80 19.00 0.16
CA ASN A 225 15.85 20.19 1.01
C ASN A 225 16.37 21.42 0.26
N GLN A 226 17.37 21.25 -0.61
CA GLN A 226 17.85 22.33 -1.50
C GLN A 226 16.80 22.73 -2.54
N ALA A 227 15.97 21.79 -3.00
CA ALA A 227 14.93 22.08 -3.99
C ALA A 227 13.82 22.99 -3.43
N PHE A 228 13.54 22.97 -2.12
CA PHE A 228 12.60 23.92 -1.50
C PHE A 228 13.04 25.37 -1.72
N SER A 229 14.32 25.68 -1.55
CA SER A 229 14.85 27.04 -1.75
C SER A 229 14.88 27.49 -3.21
N ASN A 230 14.87 26.53 -4.15
CA ASN A 230 14.94 26.79 -5.59
C ASN A 230 13.56 26.70 -6.27
N ALA A 231 12.52 26.35 -5.51
CA ALA A 231 11.18 26.17 -6.03
C ALA A 231 10.59 27.52 -6.45
N SER A 232 9.82 27.50 -7.53
CA SER A 232 9.13 28.68 -8.08
C SER A 232 7.88 29.00 -7.27
N ILE A 233 7.34 30.22 -7.43
CA ILE A 233 6.15 30.73 -6.71
C ILE A 233 4.92 29.79 -6.76
N ASN A 234 4.76 29.05 -7.85
CA ASN A 234 3.65 28.13 -8.06
C ASN A 234 4.07 26.66 -8.02
N ASP A 235 5.28 26.36 -7.54
CA ASP A 235 5.73 24.98 -7.42
C ASP A 235 5.16 24.37 -6.14
N PHE A 236 4.39 23.30 -6.31
CA PHE A 236 3.96 22.44 -5.22
C PHE A 236 4.81 21.18 -5.18
N ASP A 237 4.46 20.25 -4.30
CA ASP A 237 5.20 19.02 -4.07
C ASP A 237 5.41 18.19 -5.35
N MET A 238 4.37 18.08 -6.20
CA MET A 238 4.49 17.39 -7.50
C MET A 238 5.48 18.07 -8.44
N ASP A 239 5.47 19.40 -8.53
CA ASP A 239 6.35 20.16 -9.42
C ASP A 239 7.82 20.04 -8.98
N ILE A 240 8.06 20.20 -7.67
CA ILE A 240 9.40 20.11 -7.07
C ILE A 240 10.00 18.73 -7.35
N ILE A 241 9.26 17.67 -7.07
CA ILE A 241 9.77 16.30 -7.23
C ILE A 241 9.92 15.92 -8.71
N ASN A 242 9.02 16.34 -9.60
CA ASN A 242 9.20 16.11 -11.04
C ASN A 242 10.45 16.81 -11.58
N LYS A 243 10.69 18.08 -11.21
CA LYS A 243 11.90 18.82 -11.62
C LYS A 243 13.18 18.17 -11.08
N LEU A 244 13.15 17.65 -9.86
CA LEU A 244 14.32 17.11 -9.18
C LEU A 244 14.64 15.65 -9.56
N LEU A 245 13.61 14.80 -9.65
CA LEU A 245 13.73 13.34 -9.69
C LEU A 245 13.00 12.70 -10.88
N GLY A 246 12.32 13.47 -11.73
CA GLY A 246 11.54 12.92 -12.86
C GLY A 246 12.35 12.10 -13.86
N ASN A 247 13.66 12.37 -13.99
CA ASN A 247 14.57 11.59 -14.85
C ASN A 247 15.18 10.35 -14.18
N GLU A 248 15.04 10.22 -12.85
CA GLU A 248 15.59 9.11 -12.04
C GLU A 248 14.50 8.18 -11.51
N VAL A 249 13.22 8.56 -11.67
CA VAL A 249 12.09 7.84 -11.09
C VAL A 249 11.87 6.50 -11.78
N THR A 250 11.67 5.47 -10.98
CA THR A 250 11.07 4.22 -11.46
C THR A 250 9.55 4.43 -11.55
N MET A 251 9.03 4.53 -12.77
CA MET A 251 7.60 4.76 -13.00
C MET A 251 6.77 3.52 -12.63
N LEU A 252 5.92 3.67 -11.62
CA LEU A 252 4.94 2.65 -11.24
C LEU A 252 3.66 2.74 -12.10
N PRO A 253 2.93 1.62 -12.26
CA PRO A 253 1.63 1.62 -12.92
C PRO A 253 0.61 2.56 -12.25
N GLY A 254 -0.38 3.02 -13.03
CA GLY A 254 -1.41 3.95 -12.55
C GLY A 254 -2.37 3.36 -11.51
N LEU A 255 -2.39 2.04 -11.31
CA LEU A 255 -3.20 1.39 -10.28
C LEU A 255 -2.87 1.83 -8.84
N TYR A 256 -1.65 2.34 -8.62
CA TYR A 256 -1.22 2.92 -7.34
C TYR A 256 -1.61 4.42 -7.18
N CYS A 257 -2.32 4.99 -8.16
CA CYS A 257 -2.92 6.33 -8.09
C CYS A 257 -4.15 6.40 -9.03
N THR A 258 -5.17 5.60 -8.73
CA THR A 258 -6.39 5.57 -9.54
C THR A 258 -7.29 6.74 -9.17
N LEU A 259 -7.59 7.65 -10.10
CA LEU A 259 -8.44 8.81 -9.83
C LEU A 259 -9.89 8.37 -9.75
N ASN A 260 -10.60 8.76 -8.69
CA ASN A 260 -12.02 8.44 -8.58
C ASN A 260 -12.91 9.16 -9.62
N SER A 261 -12.39 10.17 -10.32
CA SER A 261 -13.10 10.83 -11.43
C SER A 261 -13.41 9.90 -12.60
N HIS A 262 -12.75 8.74 -12.69
CA HIS A 262 -13.11 7.72 -13.68
C HIS A 262 -14.57 7.23 -13.55
N TRP A 263 -15.08 7.16 -12.32
CA TRP A 263 -16.45 6.74 -12.02
C TRP A 263 -17.44 7.91 -12.08
N GLU A 264 -16.98 9.15 -11.96
CA GLU A 264 -17.78 10.35 -12.22
C GLU A 264 -18.03 10.52 -13.73
N ASP A 265 -16.94 10.47 -14.50
CA ASP A 265 -16.95 10.80 -15.92
C ASP A 265 -17.36 9.63 -16.83
N TRP A 266 -17.35 8.42 -16.28
CA TRP A 266 -17.49 7.16 -17.01
C TRP A 266 -16.39 6.94 -18.05
N ASN A 267 -15.13 7.19 -17.71
CA ASN A 267 -14.01 7.00 -18.62
C ASN A 267 -13.02 5.94 -18.10
N ILE A 268 -12.21 5.39 -19.01
CA ILE A 268 -11.29 4.29 -18.70
C ILE A 268 -9.86 4.84 -18.70
N PRO A 269 -9.07 4.66 -17.63
CA PRO A 269 -7.68 5.09 -17.63
C PRO A 269 -6.86 4.31 -18.66
N SER A 270 -5.88 4.98 -19.27
CA SER A 270 -5.01 4.40 -20.28
C SER A 270 -4.10 3.27 -19.79
N TRP A 271 -3.97 3.09 -18.47
CA TRP A 271 -3.18 2.01 -17.87
C TRP A 271 -3.99 0.73 -17.61
N LEU A 272 -5.33 0.79 -17.67
CA LEU A 272 -6.17 -0.39 -17.51
C LEU A 272 -6.21 -1.13 -18.85
N ASP A 273 -5.47 -2.23 -18.92
CA ASP A 273 -5.48 -3.17 -20.03
C ASP A 273 -6.08 -4.50 -19.53
N ASN A 274 -7.26 -4.86 -20.02
CA ASN A 274 -7.94 -6.12 -19.65
C ASN A 274 -8.83 -6.66 -20.78
N GLU A 275 -9.18 -7.95 -20.72
CA GLU A 275 -10.05 -8.60 -21.73
C GLU A 275 -11.38 -7.86 -21.94
N SER A 276 -11.95 -7.30 -20.87
CA SER A 276 -13.18 -6.50 -20.93
C SER A 276 -13.00 -5.22 -21.79
N THR A 277 -11.89 -4.50 -21.65
CA THR A 277 -11.55 -3.34 -22.48
C THR A 277 -11.31 -3.75 -23.93
N HIS A 278 -10.70 -4.92 -24.18
CA HIS A 278 -10.57 -5.46 -25.55
C HIS A 278 -11.92 -5.85 -26.18
N SER A 279 -12.90 -6.25 -25.38
CA SER A 279 -14.25 -6.58 -25.87
C SER A 279 -15.06 -5.36 -26.30
N LEU A 280 -14.69 -4.17 -25.83
CA LEU A 280 -15.23 -2.90 -26.31
C LEU A 280 -14.52 -2.46 -27.60
N ASN A 281 -15.28 -1.93 -28.56
CA ASN A 281 -14.68 -1.31 -29.74
C ASN A 281 -13.83 -0.10 -29.32
N TRP A 282 -12.57 -0.06 -29.78
CA TRP A 282 -11.64 1.04 -29.54
C TRP A 282 -12.27 2.43 -29.82
N THR A 283 -13.05 2.56 -30.90
CA THR A 283 -13.77 3.81 -31.24
C THR A 283 -14.80 4.21 -30.17
N THR A 284 -15.42 3.25 -29.49
CA THR A 284 -16.35 3.51 -28.39
C THR A 284 -15.61 4.04 -27.17
N ILE A 285 -14.46 3.44 -26.83
CA ILE A 285 -13.62 3.90 -25.70
C ILE A 285 -13.13 5.32 -25.96
N GLU A 286 -12.59 5.60 -27.15
CA GLU A 286 -12.11 6.93 -27.51
C GLU A 286 -13.21 7.98 -27.44
N ARG A 287 -14.41 7.67 -27.94
CA ARG A 287 -15.56 8.57 -27.89
C ARG A 287 -15.98 8.86 -26.44
N VAL A 288 -16.06 7.83 -25.60
CA VAL A 288 -16.44 7.99 -24.18
C VAL A 288 -15.39 8.82 -23.44
N ASN A 289 -14.10 8.51 -23.63
CA ASN A 289 -13.01 9.27 -23.02
C ASN A 289 -12.98 10.72 -23.55
N GLN A 290 -13.33 10.96 -24.82
CA GLN A 290 -13.45 12.31 -25.36
C GLN A 290 -14.60 13.09 -24.72
N LEU A 291 -15.78 12.48 -24.60
CA LEU A 291 -16.95 13.10 -23.96
C LEU A 291 -16.66 13.49 -22.51
N ALA A 292 -15.96 12.63 -21.78
CA ALA A 292 -15.48 12.94 -20.43
C ALA A 292 -14.57 14.18 -20.40
N ARG A 293 -13.58 14.25 -21.30
CA ARG A 293 -12.67 15.41 -21.39
C ARG A 293 -13.40 16.70 -21.75
N ASP A 294 -14.37 16.63 -22.64
CA ASP A 294 -15.17 17.79 -23.05
C ASP A 294 -16.05 18.28 -21.88
N GLY A 295 -16.64 17.36 -21.11
CA GLY A 295 -17.38 17.66 -19.88
C GLY A 295 -16.51 18.26 -18.77
N ALA A 296 -15.30 17.72 -18.57
CA ALA A 296 -14.33 18.25 -17.61
C ALA A 296 -13.87 19.68 -17.99
N THR A 297 -13.64 19.95 -19.27
CA THR A 297 -13.25 21.29 -19.76
C THR A 297 -14.38 22.32 -19.55
N PHE A 298 -15.64 21.89 -19.71
CA PHE A 298 -16.81 22.73 -19.42
C PHE A 298 -16.90 23.08 -17.93
N ASN A 299 -16.79 22.08 -17.04
CA ASN A 299 -16.78 22.31 -15.58
C ASN A 299 -15.58 23.15 -15.13
N GLN A 300 -14.39 22.94 -15.71
CA GLN A 300 -13.19 23.72 -15.41
C GLN A 300 -13.32 25.20 -15.80
N LYS A 301 -13.96 25.51 -16.93
CA LYS A 301 -14.25 26.91 -17.33
C LYS A 301 -15.23 27.59 -16.38
N VAL A 302 -16.25 26.86 -15.91
CA VAL A 302 -17.21 27.36 -14.92
C VAL A 302 -16.54 27.60 -13.57
N SER A 303 -15.68 26.69 -13.09
CA SER A 303 -14.91 26.87 -11.87
C SER A 303 -13.87 28.00 -11.96
N GLN A 304 -13.24 28.21 -13.12
CA GLN A 304 -12.35 29.37 -13.34
C GLN A 304 -13.11 30.70 -13.35
N GLN A 305 -14.34 30.74 -13.87
CA GLN A 305 -15.19 31.94 -13.81
C GLN A 305 -15.76 32.22 -12.42
N LEU A 306 -16.06 31.20 -11.61
CA LEU A 306 -16.45 31.40 -10.21
C LEU A 306 -15.25 31.74 -9.31
N GLY A 307 -14.06 31.23 -9.63
CA GLY A 307 -12.82 31.57 -8.93
C GLY A 307 -12.37 33.03 -9.11
N SER A 308 -12.87 33.74 -10.12
CA SER A 308 -12.57 35.16 -10.33
C SER A 308 -13.54 36.13 -9.62
N LEU A 309 -14.54 35.61 -8.88
CA LEU A 309 -15.54 36.44 -8.16
C LEU A 309 -15.47 36.33 -6.63
N ALA A 310 -14.48 35.61 -6.08
CA ALA A 310 -14.26 35.53 -4.65
C ALA A 310 -13.10 36.44 -4.22
N SER A 311 -13.42 37.72 -3.99
CA SER A 311 -12.66 38.61 -3.12
C SER A 311 -13.67 39.39 -2.28
N PRO A 312 -13.72 39.24 -0.95
CA PRO A 312 -14.53 40.11 -0.13
C PRO A 312 -13.76 41.41 0.11
N ASP A 313 -14.20 42.50 -0.53
CA ASP A 313 -13.83 43.86 -0.12
C ASP A 313 -14.86 44.33 0.93
N PRO A 314 -14.45 44.63 2.18
CA PRO A 314 -15.37 45.02 3.23
C PRO A 314 -15.58 46.53 3.20
N SER A 315 -16.35 47.05 2.24
CA SER A 315 -17.00 48.37 2.39
C SER A 315 -17.92 48.71 1.21
N ALA A 316 -19.24 48.60 1.40
CA ALA A 316 -20.22 49.54 0.85
C ALA A 316 -21.65 49.17 1.25
N THR A 317 -22.33 50.17 1.79
CA THR A 317 -23.75 50.22 2.16
C THR A 317 -24.71 50.04 0.97
N ALA A 318 -25.80 49.31 1.25
CA ALA A 318 -27.15 49.32 0.66
C ALA A 318 -27.41 50.10 -0.66
N SER A 319 -27.99 49.41 -1.65
CA SER A 319 -29.29 49.79 -2.21
C SER A 319 -29.87 48.72 -3.15
N SER A 320 -31.19 48.61 -3.09
CA SER A 320 -32.09 47.73 -3.84
C SER A 320 -32.14 48.02 -5.34
N SER A 321 -32.19 46.97 -6.17
CA SER A 321 -33.12 46.90 -7.32
C SER A 321 -33.07 45.52 -7.98
N SER A 322 -34.23 44.85 -8.04
CA SER A 322 -34.45 43.65 -8.85
C SER A 322 -34.59 44.00 -10.34
N PRO A 323 -34.03 43.20 -11.25
CA PRO A 323 -34.52 43.11 -12.62
C PRO A 323 -35.32 41.83 -12.82
N ARG A 324 -36.60 42.02 -13.14
CA ARG A 324 -37.52 41.04 -13.71
C ARG A 324 -36.97 40.55 -15.06
N LEU A 325 -36.69 39.26 -15.20
CA LEU A 325 -36.44 38.63 -16.51
C LEU A 325 -37.58 37.66 -16.86
N ALA A 326 -38.00 37.80 -18.11
CA ALA A 326 -39.25 37.31 -18.67
C ALA A 326 -39.27 35.79 -18.85
N GLN A 327 -40.47 35.25 -18.66
CA GLN A 327 -40.86 33.89 -18.97
C GLN A 327 -40.79 33.64 -20.49
N THR A 328 -39.99 32.66 -20.89
CA THR A 328 -40.24 31.81 -22.06
C THR A 328 -39.71 30.42 -21.75
N TYR A 329 -40.54 29.61 -21.07
CA TYR A 329 -40.34 28.16 -20.97
C TYR A 329 -40.92 27.54 -22.25
N GLY A 330 -40.05 27.04 -23.12
CA GLY A 330 -40.39 26.06 -24.13
C GLY A 330 -40.18 24.68 -23.52
N ASP A 331 -41.26 23.92 -23.44
CA ASP A 331 -41.32 22.54 -22.96
C ASP A 331 -40.44 21.62 -23.80
N THR A 332 -39.39 21.07 -23.17
CA THR A 332 -39.02 19.64 -23.11
C THR A 332 -37.90 19.53 -22.07
N ALA A 333 -38.27 19.66 -20.80
CA ALA A 333 -37.43 19.17 -19.73
C ALA A 333 -37.53 17.64 -19.79
N ASP A 334 -36.59 16.98 -20.46
CA ASP A 334 -36.27 15.60 -20.17
C ASP A 334 -36.11 15.51 -18.65
N GLN A 335 -36.95 14.71 -18.01
CA GLN A 335 -36.77 14.33 -16.62
C GLN A 335 -35.37 13.73 -16.54
N ILE A 336 -34.40 14.48 -15.99
CA ILE A 336 -33.07 13.97 -15.70
C ILE A 336 -33.30 12.81 -14.74
N ALA A 337 -33.24 11.59 -15.27
CA ALA A 337 -33.40 10.41 -14.46
C ALA A 337 -32.33 10.47 -13.37
N LEU A 338 -32.75 10.37 -12.10
CA LEU A 338 -31.86 10.24 -10.94
C LEU A 338 -31.21 8.84 -10.92
N ALA A 339 -30.61 8.46 -12.04
CA ALA A 339 -30.12 7.13 -12.32
C ALA A 339 -28.75 7.20 -12.99
N PRO A 340 -27.88 6.22 -12.73
CA PRO A 340 -26.58 6.11 -13.39
C PRO A 340 -26.72 6.24 -14.91
N ARG A 341 -25.77 6.95 -15.54
CA ARG A 341 -25.76 7.21 -16.99
C ARG A 341 -25.92 5.95 -17.83
N PHE A 342 -25.32 4.84 -17.40
CA PHE A 342 -25.47 3.54 -18.02
C PHE A 342 -26.03 2.51 -17.02
N PRO A 343 -26.88 1.57 -17.47
CA PRO A 343 -27.38 0.51 -16.62
C PRO A 343 -26.25 -0.46 -16.23
N GLU A 344 -26.48 -1.25 -15.17
CA GLU A 344 -25.49 -2.20 -14.65
C GLU A 344 -25.00 -3.23 -15.69
N GLN A 345 -25.86 -3.62 -16.64
CA GLN A 345 -25.50 -4.59 -17.68
C GLN A 345 -24.68 -3.97 -18.82
N HIS A 346 -24.52 -2.65 -18.86
CA HIS A 346 -23.73 -1.99 -19.88
C HIS A 346 -22.25 -2.39 -19.76
N PRO A 347 -21.54 -2.68 -20.87
CA PRO A 347 -20.15 -3.13 -20.80
C PRO A 347 -19.21 -2.17 -20.05
N LEU A 348 -19.43 -0.87 -20.18
CA LEU A 348 -18.64 0.14 -19.47
C LEU A 348 -18.85 0.08 -17.94
N SER A 349 -20.06 -0.24 -17.48
CA SER A 349 -20.34 -0.43 -16.05
C SER A 349 -19.49 -1.58 -15.50
N ARG A 350 -19.45 -2.70 -16.22
CA ARG A 350 -18.61 -3.87 -15.86
C ARG A 350 -17.12 -3.52 -15.80
N ILE A 351 -16.62 -2.77 -16.79
CA ILE A 351 -15.21 -2.36 -16.79
C ILE A 351 -14.87 -1.44 -15.62
N LEU A 352 -15.79 -0.58 -15.19
CA LEU A 352 -15.58 0.25 -14.01
C LEU A 352 -15.61 -0.56 -12.69
N TYR A 353 -16.29 -1.71 -12.65
CA TYR A 353 -16.13 -2.69 -11.58
C TYR A 353 -14.76 -3.39 -11.63
N ASP A 354 -14.29 -3.76 -12.83
CA ASP A 354 -12.95 -4.32 -13.01
C ASP A 354 -11.86 -3.30 -12.58
N LEU A 355 -12.04 -2.02 -12.94
CA LEU A 355 -11.15 -0.94 -12.52
C LEU A 355 -11.08 -0.80 -11.00
N GLN A 356 -12.22 -0.89 -10.31
CA GLN A 356 -12.27 -0.84 -8.83
C GLN A 356 -11.50 -2.01 -8.21
N THR A 357 -11.58 -3.18 -8.84
CA THR A 357 -10.88 -4.39 -8.39
C THR A 357 -9.38 -4.27 -8.66
N ALA A 358 -8.99 -3.68 -9.79
CA ALA A 358 -7.59 -3.50 -10.17
C ALA A 358 -6.88 -2.38 -9.38
N ALA A 359 -7.60 -1.36 -8.93
CA ALA A 359 -7.04 -0.24 -8.18
C ALA A 359 -6.43 -0.74 -6.85
N ALA A 360 -5.15 -0.41 -6.60
CA ALA A 360 -4.52 -0.65 -5.31
C ALA A 360 -4.68 0.56 -4.38
N VAL A 361 -4.72 1.77 -4.96
CA VAL A 361 -4.99 3.02 -4.25
C VAL A 361 -5.92 3.88 -5.10
N ILE A 362 -7.01 4.36 -4.48
CA ILE A 362 -7.93 5.34 -5.06
C ILE A 362 -7.58 6.71 -4.51
N HIS A 363 -7.47 7.72 -5.38
CA HIS A 363 -7.22 9.11 -5.00
C HIS A 363 -8.46 9.96 -5.29
N PHE A 364 -8.90 10.73 -4.30
CA PHE A 364 -10.12 11.53 -4.39
C PHE A 364 -9.87 12.85 -5.13
N SER A 365 -10.26 12.88 -6.41
CA SER A 365 -10.18 14.02 -7.33
C SER A 365 -11.54 14.49 -7.85
N ALA A 366 -12.56 13.63 -7.81
CA ALA A 366 -13.93 13.90 -8.22
C ALA A 366 -14.73 14.65 -7.16
N ILE A 367 -15.48 15.68 -7.56
CA ILE A 367 -16.51 16.40 -6.78
C ILE A 367 -15.99 17.18 -5.56
N GLY A 368 -15.16 16.55 -4.73
CA GLY A 368 -14.59 17.10 -3.52
C GLY A 368 -13.78 16.06 -2.76
N LYS A 369 -13.37 16.42 -1.55
CA LYS A 369 -12.60 15.53 -0.67
C LYS A 369 -13.52 14.62 0.14
N PRO A 370 -13.06 13.44 0.55
CA PRO A 370 -13.94 12.44 1.16
C PRO A 370 -14.52 12.87 2.52
N TRP A 371 -13.82 13.76 3.23
CA TRP A 371 -14.33 14.42 4.43
C TRP A 371 -15.41 15.47 4.15
N THR A 372 -15.46 16.05 2.95
CA THR A 372 -16.43 17.11 2.57
C THR A 372 -17.71 16.60 1.89
N VAL A 373 -17.68 15.43 1.26
CA VAL A 373 -18.79 14.94 0.42
C VAL A 373 -19.47 13.76 1.09
N THR A 374 -20.75 13.89 1.40
CA THR A 374 -21.59 12.77 1.89
C THR A 374 -22.18 11.99 0.72
N PRO A 375 -22.63 10.73 0.94
CA PRO A 375 -23.34 9.97 -0.09
C PRO A 375 -24.60 10.70 -0.62
N GLU A 376 -25.27 11.49 0.23
CA GLU A 376 -26.43 12.28 -0.21
C GLU A 376 -26.04 13.44 -1.12
N VAL A 377 -25.02 14.21 -0.74
CA VAL A 377 -24.47 15.27 -1.60
C VAL A 377 -24.04 14.69 -2.94
N LEU A 378 -23.42 13.51 -2.93
CA LEU A 378 -23.02 12.81 -4.15
C LEU A 378 -24.23 12.46 -5.04
N ARG A 379 -25.30 11.88 -4.47
CA ARG A 379 -26.52 11.53 -5.22
C ARG A 379 -27.18 12.75 -5.86
N ILE A 380 -27.15 13.89 -5.18
CA ILE A 380 -27.75 15.15 -5.68
C ILE A 380 -26.86 15.77 -6.76
N GLN A 381 -25.55 15.88 -6.53
CA GLN A 381 -24.64 16.58 -7.43
C GLN A 381 -24.28 15.76 -8.67
N LYS A 382 -24.23 14.43 -8.55
CA LYS A 382 -23.85 13.51 -9.63
C LYS A 382 -24.78 12.29 -9.68
N PRO A 383 -26.08 12.50 -9.96
CA PRO A 383 -27.05 11.41 -10.06
C PRO A 383 -26.74 10.43 -11.21
N ASP A 384 -25.98 10.87 -12.21
CA ASP A 384 -25.58 10.07 -13.37
C ASP A 384 -24.24 9.34 -13.20
N ALA A 385 -23.52 9.53 -12.08
CA ALA A 385 -22.25 8.87 -11.83
C ALA A 385 -22.39 7.34 -11.68
N HIS A 386 -21.29 6.63 -11.89
CA HIS A 386 -21.25 5.20 -11.61
C HIS A 386 -21.46 4.94 -10.10
N PRO A 387 -22.29 3.95 -9.69
CA PRO A 387 -22.60 3.71 -8.28
C PRO A 387 -21.38 3.51 -7.37
N LEU A 388 -20.31 2.90 -7.90
CA LEU A 388 -19.05 2.73 -7.18
C LEU A 388 -18.41 4.03 -6.69
N LEU A 389 -18.67 5.18 -7.33
CA LEU A 389 -18.21 6.47 -6.80
C LEU A 389 -18.80 6.68 -5.40
N GLY A 390 -20.09 6.41 -5.22
CA GLY A 390 -20.76 6.45 -3.91
C GLY A 390 -20.16 5.48 -2.91
N VAL A 391 -19.93 4.24 -3.35
CA VAL A 391 -19.31 3.20 -2.50
C VAL A 391 -17.93 3.63 -2.02
N GLN A 392 -17.11 4.30 -2.83
CA GLN A 392 -15.78 4.77 -2.42
C GLN A 392 -15.86 5.83 -1.30
N PHE A 393 -16.74 6.82 -1.44
CA PHE A 393 -16.98 7.81 -0.39
C PHE A 393 -17.58 7.18 0.87
N GLU A 394 -18.52 6.25 0.70
CA GLU A 394 -19.17 5.54 1.80
C GLU A 394 -18.18 4.71 2.61
N ILE A 395 -17.29 3.94 1.96
CA ILE A 395 -16.23 3.18 2.63
C ILE A 395 -15.36 4.12 3.47
N TRP A 396 -14.86 5.20 2.87
CA TRP A 396 -13.98 6.15 3.57
C TRP A 396 -14.70 6.75 4.78
N ARG A 397 -15.94 7.22 4.61
CA ARG A 397 -16.70 7.89 5.68
C ARG A 397 -17.14 6.95 6.78
N THR A 398 -17.49 5.72 6.44
CA THR A 398 -17.85 4.68 7.43
C THR A 398 -16.67 4.44 8.38
N ILE A 399 -15.47 4.32 7.83
CA ILE A 399 -14.26 4.18 8.65
C ILE A 399 -14.01 5.45 9.46
N ALA A 400 -14.12 6.63 8.84
CA ALA A 400 -13.91 7.90 9.52
C ALA A 400 -14.85 8.08 10.73
N MET A 401 -16.13 7.74 10.60
CA MET A 401 -17.11 7.81 11.70
C MET A 401 -16.76 6.88 12.87
N ASP A 402 -16.13 5.74 12.61
CA ASP A 402 -15.72 4.81 13.67
C ASP A 402 -14.41 5.25 14.37
N ILE A 403 -13.47 5.83 13.61
CA ILE A 403 -12.09 5.99 14.08
C ILE A 403 -11.66 7.44 14.34
N CYS A 404 -12.24 8.42 13.66
CA CYS A 404 -11.79 9.81 13.76
C CYS A 404 -12.49 10.52 14.94
N PRO A 405 -11.72 11.15 15.86
CA PRO A 405 -12.28 11.95 16.93
C PRO A 405 -13.19 13.07 16.41
N ASP A 406 -14.37 13.20 17.03
CA ASP A 406 -15.36 14.25 16.75
C ASP A 406 -15.76 14.34 15.26
N PHE A 407 -15.64 13.24 14.51
CA PHE A 407 -16.09 13.17 13.11
C PHE A 407 -17.61 12.99 13.08
N GLU A 408 -18.32 14.11 13.07
CA GLU A 408 -19.77 14.11 12.92
C GLU A 408 -20.16 13.84 11.45
N GLU A 409 -21.29 13.14 11.26
CA GLU A 409 -21.99 13.24 9.99
C GLU A 409 -22.36 14.71 9.80
N VAL A 410 -21.71 15.38 8.85
CA VAL A 410 -22.20 16.67 8.38
C VAL A 410 -23.60 16.40 7.82
N GLU A 411 -24.64 16.65 8.63
CA GLU A 411 -26.01 16.70 8.15
C GLU A 411 -26.02 17.74 7.02
N ALA A 412 -26.35 17.27 5.82
CA ALA A 412 -26.52 18.17 4.70
C ALA A 412 -27.63 19.15 5.05
N PHE A 413 -27.31 20.45 4.94
CA PHE A 413 -28.19 21.63 5.02
C PHE A 413 -28.40 22.27 6.41
N SER A 414 -27.81 23.47 6.55
CA SER A 414 -28.53 24.66 7.03
C SER A 414 -28.65 25.66 5.90
#